data_AF-A0A950NIN6-F1
#
_entry.id   AF-A0A950NIN6-F1
#
_cell.length_a   1.000
_cell.length_b   1.000
_cell.length_c   1.000
_cell.angle_alpha   90.00
_cell.angle_beta   90.00
_cell.angle_gamma   90.00
#
_symmetry.space_group_name_H-M   'P 1'
#
loop_
_entity.id
_entity.type
_entity.pdbx_description
1 polymer ?
#
loop_
_entity_poly.entity_id
_entity_poly.type
_entity_poly.pdbx_seq_one_letter_code
_entity_poly.pdbx_strand_id
1 'polypeptide(L)'
;PLHRATIQMRLRVAERILRFTREIGQLQELIPICCCCHKVRQDHDYWERVETYMGHRTGAHFTHGLCPTCFNNEVAKLDEAVC
;
A
#
# COMPACT_ATOMS: atom_id res chain seq x y z
N PRO A 1 -35.10 32.37 1.69
CA PRO A 1 -34.72 32.42 0.26
C PRO A 1 -33.26 31.97 0.07
N LEU A 2 -33.01 31.14 -0.93
CA LEU A 2 -31.65 30.74 -1.32
C LEU A 2 -30.92 31.94 -1.93
N HIS A 3 -29.94 32.49 -1.19
CA HIS A 3 -29.19 33.66 -1.64
C HIS A 3 -28.03 33.24 -2.54
N ARG A 4 -28.01 33.75 -3.77
CA ARG A 4 -27.05 33.36 -4.83
C ARG A 4 -25.59 33.49 -4.39
N ALA A 5 -25.25 34.57 -3.66
CA ALA A 5 -23.88 34.78 -3.19
C ALA A 5 -23.47 33.72 -2.16
N THR A 6 -24.37 33.34 -1.25
CA THR A 6 -24.13 32.27 -0.26
C THR A 6 -23.90 30.92 -0.94
N ILE A 7 -24.68 30.59 -1.98
CA ILE A 7 -24.49 29.36 -2.76
C ILE A 7 -23.13 29.35 -3.45
N GLN A 8 -22.76 30.46 -4.10
CA GLN A 8 -21.47 30.58 -4.78
C GLN A 8 -20.28 30.41 -3.83
N MET A 9 -20.35 31.02 -2.64
CA MET A 9 -19.31 30.85 -1.62
C MET A 9 -19.19 29.39 -1.17
N ARG A 10 -20.31 28.71 -0.91
CA ARG A 10 -20.32 27.30 -0.50
C ARG A 10 -19.77 26.38 -1.58
N LEU A 11 -20.12 26.62 -2.86
CA LEU A 11 -19.61 25.83 -3.98
C LEU A 11 -18.09 25.96 -4.12
N ARG A 12 -17.52 27.17 -4.00
CA ARG A 12 -16.05 27.34 -4.04
C ARG A 12 -15.33 26.56 -2.95
N VAL A 13 -15.89 26.53 -1.74
CA VAL A 13 -15.32 25.76 -0.63
C VAL A 13 -15.41 24.27 -0.91
N ALA A 14 -16.56 23.78 -1.37
CA ALA A 14 -16.77 22.38 -1.72
C ALA A 14 -15.80 21.92 -2.84
N GLU A 15 -15.61 22.73 -3.89
CA GLU A 15 -14.65 22.44 -4.97
C GLU A 15 -13.22 22.31 -4.45
N ARG A 16 -12.80 23.20 -3.55
CA ARG A 16 -11.46 23.14 -2.95
C ARG A 16 -11.27 21.89 -2.10
N ILE A 17 -12.27 21.54 -1.27
CA ILE A 17 -12.24 20.33 -0.45
C ILE A 17 -12.12 19.11 -1.36
N LEU A 18 -12.99 18.98 -2.36
CA LEU A 18 -12.98 17.84 -3.27
C LEU A 18 -11.66 17.70 -4.02
N ARG A 19 -11.07 18.82 -4.47
CA ARG A 19 -9.77 18.82 -5.14
C ARG A 19 -8.66 18.33 -4.19
N PHE A 20 -8.54 18.92 -3.00
CA PHE A 20 -7.48 18.54 -2.06
C PHE A 20 -7.65 17.11 -1.54
N THR A 21 -8.88 16.66 -1.27
CA THR A 21 -9.12 15.27 -0.89
C THR A 21 -8.67 14.30 -1.98
N ARG A 22 -8.89 14.62 -3.26
CA ARG A 22 -8.43 13.80 -4.38
C ARG A 22 -6.90 13.77 -4.46
N GLU A 23 -6.25 14.93 -4.36
CA GLU A 23 -4.78 15.03 -4.37
C GLU A 23 -4.15 14.24 -3.21
N ILE A 24 -4.70 14.37 -2.00
CA ILE A 24 -4.25 13.61 -0.83
C ILE A 24 -4.46 12.11 -1.03
N GLY A 25 -5.62 11.69 -1.56
CA GLY A 25 -5.90 10.29 -1.85
C GLY A 25 -4.88 9.68 -2.82
N GLN A 26 -4.54 10.39 -3.90
CA GLN A 26 -3.52 9.94 -4.86
C GLN A 26 -2.13 9.79 -4.22
N LEU A 27 -1.76 10.71 -3.33
CA LEU A 27 -0.48 10.60 -2.61
C LEU A 27 -0.48 9.42 -1.62
N GLN A 28 -1.62 9.10 -1.03
CA GLN A 28 -1.79 7.96 -0.12
C GLN A 28 -1.80 6.60 -0.84
N GLU A 29 -2.07 6.56 -2.14
CA GLU A 29 -1.95 5.35 -2.97
C GLU A 29 -0.48 4.95 -3.21
N LEU A 30 0.46 5.87 -3.03
CA LEU A 30 1.88 5.57 -3.16
C LEU A 30 2.41 4.91 -1.88
N ILE A 31 2.90 3.68 -2.00
CA ILE A 31 3.49 2.92 -0.89
C ILE A 31 5.01 3.13 -0.93
N PRO A 32 5.61 3.84 0.05
CA PRO A 32 7.06 4.03 0.10
C PRO A 32 7.74 2.70 0.46
N ILE A 33 8.50 2.14 -0.47
CA ILE A 33 9.19 0.84 -0.31
C ILE A 33 10.71 1.04 -0.37
N CYS A 34 11.46 0.38 0.51
CA CYS A 34 12.92 0.37 0.46
C CYS A 34 13.40 -0.36 -0.79
N CYS A 35 14.23 0.28 -1.62
CA CYS A 35 14.79 -0.33 -2.83
C CYS A 35 15.75 -1.50 -2.56
N CYS A 36 16.30 -1.62 -1.34
CA CYS A 36 17.24 -2.68 -1.00
C CYS A 36 16.56 -3.91 -0.38
N CYS A 37 15.59 -3.72 0.52
CA CYS A 37 15.00 -4.81 1.30
C CYS A 37 13.48 -4.97 1.12
N HIS A 38 12.87 -4.13 0.28
CA HIS A 38 11.44 -4.14 -0.07
C HIS A 38 10.47 -4.01 1.12
N LYS A 39 10.95 -3.55 2.29
CA LYS A 39 10.08 -3.18 3.41
C LYS A 39 9.32 -1.88 3.11
N VAL A 40 8.11 -1.78 3.65
CA VAL A 40 7.28 -0.57 3.58
C VAL A 40 7.67 0.38 4.71
N ARG A 41 7.83 1.67 4.39
CA ARG A 41 8.09 2.72 5.38
C ARG A 41 6.77 3.17 6.01
N GLN A 42 6.68 3.10 7.33
CA GLN A 42 5.67 3.78 8.12
C GLN A 42 6.21 5.08 8.70
N ASP A 43 5.35 5.81 9.41
CA ASP A 43 5.75 7.01 10.14
C ASP A 43 6.89 6.69 11.13
N HIS A 44 7.70 7.71 11.46
CA HIS A 44 8.74 7.63 12.51
C HIS A 44 9.86 6.60 12.22
N ASP A 45 10.25 6.41 10.96
CA ASP A 45 11.34 5.50 10.52
C ASP A 45 11.12 4.01 10.85
N TYR A 46 9.88 3.63 11.11
CA TYR A 46 9.52 2.22 11.24
C TYR A 46 9.41 1.56 9.86
N TRP A 47 10.05 0.40 9.71
CA TRP A 47 10.04 -0.38 8.47
C TRP A 47 9.44 -1.76 8.73
N GLU A 48 8.39 -2.09 7.99
CA GLU A 48 7.68 -3.35 8.15
C GLU A 48 7.61 -4.16 6.86
N ARG A 49 7.25 -5.43 6.99
CA ARG A 49 7.01 -6.31 5.85
C ARG A 49 5.75 -5.88 5.09
N VAL A 50 5.74 -6.10 3.77
CA VAL A 50 4.59 -5.78 2.91
C VAL A 50 3.32 -6.51 3.38
N GLU A 51 3.44 -7.76 3.80
CA GLU A 51 2.30 -8.55 4.27
C GLU A 51 1.69 -7.96 5.55
N THR A 52 2.53 -7.46 6.46
CA THR A 52 2.09 -6.78 7.69
C THR A 52 1.38 -5.47 7.36
N TYR A 53 2.01 -4.63 6.53
CA TYR A 53 1.43 -3.37 6.07
C TYR A 53 0.06 -3.57 5.39
N MET A 54 -0.02 -4.51 4.45
CA MET A 54 -1.25 -4.81 3.72
C MET A 54 -2.30 -5.41 4.65
N GLY A 55 -1.91 -6.29 5.57
CA GLY A 55 -2.81 -6.86 6.57
C GLY A 55 -3.45 -5.77 7.44
N HIS A 56 -2.68 -4.79 7.91
CA HIS A 56 -3.22 -3.65 8.69
C HIS A 56 -4.21 -2.79 7.89
N ARG A 57 -3.98 -2.58 6.59
CA ARG A 57 -4.86 -1.73 5.76
C ARG A 57 -6.09 -2.43 5.21
N THR A 58 -6.01 -3.74 4.97
CA THR A 58 -7.08 -4.51 4.29
C THR A 58 -7.81 -5.48 5.21
N GLY A 59 -7.23 -5.80 6.37
CA GLY A 59 -7.70 -6.88 7.23
C GLY A 59 -7.36 -8.28 6.70
N ALA A 60 -6.58 -8.39 5.62
CA ALA A 60 -6.20 -9.68 5.06
C ALA A 60 -5.16 -10.41 5.92
N HIS A 61 -5.26 -11.73 5.96
CA HIS A 61 -4.26 -12.61 6.55
C HIS A 61 -3.50 -13.34 5.45
N PHE A 62 -2.17 -13.36 5.55
CA PHE A 62 -1.30 -13.96 4.56
C PHE A 62 -0.75 -15.31 5.04
N THR A 63 -0.86 -16.33 4.20
CA THR A 63 -0.22 -17.64 4.40
C THR A 63 0.97 -17.78 3.45
N HIS A 64 1.96 -18.57 3.84
CA HIS A 64 3.16 -18.82 3.02
C HIS A 64 3.16 -20.29 2.57
N GLY A 65 3.28 -20.51 1.27
CA GLY A 65 3.37 -21.83 0.65
C GLY A 65 4.30 -21.82 -0.55
N LEU A 66 4.71 -23.00 -1.00
CA LEU A 66 5.53 -23.16 -2.20
C LEU A 66 4.64 -23.55 -3.37
N CYS A 67 4.78 -22.86 -4.51
CA CYS A 67 4.21 -23.35 -5.76
C CYS A 67 5.02 -24.57 -6.26
N PRO A 68 4.48 -25.40 -7.16
CA PRO A 68 5.19 -26.58 -7.66
C PRO A 68 6.58 -26.28 -8.23
N THR A 69 6.73 -25.14 -8.93
CA THR A 69 8.02 -24.71 -9.49
C THR A 69 9.04 -24.39 -8.39
N CYS A 70 8.64 -23.60 -7.39
CA CYS A 70 9.52 -23.28 -6.25
C CYS A 70 9.91 -24.54 -5.50
N PHE A 71 8.97 -25.46 -5.26
CA PHE A 71 9.25 -26.72 -4.60
C PHE A 71 10.31 -27.53 -5.36
N ASN A 72 10.13 -27.75 -6.67
CA ASN A 72 11.10 -28.49 -7.48
C ASN A 72 12.49 -27.84 -7.48
N ASN A 73 12.55 -26.50 -7.55
CA ASN A 73 13.82 -25.78 -7.52
C ASN A 73 14.55 -25.93 -6.18
N GLU A 74 13.82 -25.86 -5.05
CA GLU A 74 14.44 -26.05 -3.74
C GLU A 74 14.91 -27.50 -3.53
N VAL A 75 14.16 -28.49 -4.03
CA VAL A 75 14.57 -29.89 -3.99
C VAL A 75 15.82 -30.14 -4.84
N ALA A 76 15.90 -29.57 -6.04
CA ALA A 76 17.08 -29.72 -6.90
C ALA A 76 18.37 -29.18 -6.25
N LYS A 77 18.29 -28.06 -5.51
CA LYS A 77 19.42 -27.52 -4.75
C LYS A 77 19.89 -28.46 -3.64
N LEU A 78 18.97 -29.21 -3.03
CA LEU A 78 19.31 -30.20 -2.02
C LEU A 78 20.04 -31.40 -2.64
N ASP A 79 19.59 -31.85 -3.82
CA ASP A 79 20.26 -32.94 -4.55
C ASP A 79 21.69 -32.56 -4.98
N GLU A 80 21.93 -31.30 -5.36
CA GLU A 80 23.28 -30.79 -5.68
C GLU A 80 24.21 -30.68 -4.46
N ALA A 81 23.65 -30.46 -3.26
CA ALA A 81 24.42 -30.31 -2.03
C ALA A 81 24.76 -31.66 -1.35
N VAL A 82 24.16 -32.75 -1.81
CA VAL A 82 24.27 -34.10 -1.20
C VAL A 82 25.23 -35.03 -1.97
N CYS A 83 25.77 -34.60 -3.12
CA CYS A 83 26.81 -35.32 -3.89
C CYS A 83 28.23 -34.78 -3.64
#